data_AF-A0A1V3P9J6-F1
#
_entry.id   AF-A0A1V3P9J6-F1
#
_cell.length_a   1.000
_cell.length_b   1.000
_cell.length_c   1.000
_cell.angle_alpha   90.00
_cell.angle_beta   90.00
_cell.angle_gamma   90.00
#
_symmetry.space_group_name_H-M   'P 1'
#
loop_
_entity.id
_entity.type
_entity.pdbx_description
1 polymer ?
#
loop_
_entity_poly.entity_id
_entity_poly.type
_entity_poly.pdbx_seq_one_letter_code
_entity_poly.pdbx_strand_id
1 'polypeptide(L)'
;MSQQEQVFAAAKSVAKMFNSGEYAESWKLLAPILKAKTTQQEWSKYVSTLRTPLGTPGASKVQGFGFTKTMADAPPGQYGIIELETDFANIKGVQEKFVFQYVDKKWKLAGYWLSKKFTIGTSHAPNSAFEADGYAAAQLQR
;
A
#
# COMPACT_ATOMS: atom_id res chain seq x y z
N MET A 1 -17.08 -15.77 -2.44
CA MET A 1 -15.74 -15.16 -2.52
C MET A 1 -15.08 -15.19 -1.15
N SER A 2 -13.92 -15.82 -1.08
CA SER A 2 -13.01 -15.78 0.07
C SER A 2 -12.55 -14.36 0.39
N GLN A 3 -12.04 -14.12 1.60
CA GLN A 3 -11.48 -12.81 1.98
C GLN A 3 -10.31 -12.41 1.08
N GLN A 4 -9.49 -13.38 0.66
CA GLN A 4 -8.37 -13.16 -0.24
C GLN A 4 -8.83 -12.64 -1.61
N GLU A 5 -9.85 -13.24 -2.21
CA GLU A 5 -10.42 -12.76 -3.47
C GLU A 5 -11.00 -11.35 -3.35
N GLN A 6 -11.64 -11.04 -2.22
CA GLN A 6 -12.19 -9.70 -1.98
C GLN A 6 -11.09 -8.64 -1.82
N VAL A 7 -10.01 -8.94 -1.09
CA VAL A 7 -8.86 -8.04 -0.94
C VAL A 7 -8.14 -7.86 -2.27
N PHE A 8 -7.98 -8.93 -3.05
CA PHE A 8 -7.41 -8.85 -4.39
C PHE A 8 -8.23 -7.95 -5.32
N ALA A 9 -9.57 -8.10 -5.31
CA ALA A 9 -10.47 -7.26 -6.10
C ALA A 9 -10.41 -5.78 -5.67
N ALA A 10 -10.31 -5.52 -4.36
CA ALA A 10 -10.12 -4.17 -3.83
C ALA A 10 -8.79 -3.56 -4.28
N ALA A 11 -7.69 -4.31 -4.17
CA ALA A 11 -6.37 -3.89 -4.65
C ALA A 11 -6.35 -3.60 -6.15
N LYS A 12 -6.96 -4.46 -6.96
CA LYS A 12 -7.09 -4.24 -8.41
C LYS A 12 -7.88 -2.97 -8.72
N SER A 13 -8.92 -2.66 -7.95
CA SER A 13 -9.72 -1.45 -8.13
C SER A 13 -8.92 -0.18 -7.83
N VAL A 14 -8.17 -0.17 -6.72
CA VAL A 14 -7.28 0.95 -6.37
C VAL A 14 -6.15 1.09 -7.39
N ALA A 15 -5.47 -0.01 -7.73
CA ALA A 15 -4.38 -0.01 -8.70
C ALA A 15 -4.84 0.49 -10.08
N LYS A 16 -6.07 0.16 -10.51
CA LYS A 16 -6.63 0.70 -11.76
C LYS A 16 -6.70 2.23 -11.74
N MET A 17 -7.24 2.82 -10.67
CA MET A 17 -7.29 4.28 -10.54
C MET A 17 -5.89 4.90 -10.51
N PHE A 18 -4.95 4.24 -9.82
CA PHE A 18 -3.56 4.69 -9.80
C PHE A 18 -2.88 4.65 -11.16
N ASN A 19 -3.15 3.60 -11.95
CA ASN A 19 -2.60 3.44 -13.29
C ASN A 19 -3.18 4.47 -14.28
N SER A 20 -4.43 4.89 -14.08
CA SER A 20 -5.07 5.96 -14.85
C SER A 20 -4.68 7.38 -14.40
N GLY A 21 -3.88 7.51 -13.32
CA GLY A 21 -3.57 8.83 -12.74
C GLY A 21 -4.73 9.47 -11.96
N GLU A 22 -5.80 8.73 -11.68
CA GLU A 22 -7.01 9.18 -10.98
C GLU A 22 -6.79 9.23 -9.45
N TYR A 23 -5.68 9.83 -9.00
CA TYR A 23 -5.28 9.83 -7.58
C TYR A 23 -6.28 10.57 -6.70
N ALA A 24 -6.78 11.71 -7.15
CA ALA A 24 -7.80 12.46 -6.41
C ALA A 24 -9.09 11.64 -6.22
N GLU A 25 -9.51 10.87 -7.22
CA GLU A 25 -10.71 10.03 -7.12
C GLU A 25 -10.52 8.82 -6.22
N SER A 26 -9.31 8.24 -6.23
CA SER A 26 -8.95 7.12 -5.36
C SER A 26 -9.08 7.46 -3.86
N TRP A 27 -9.08 8.75 -3.49
CA TRP A 27 -9.35 9.18 -2.11
C TRP A 27 -10.72 8.68 -1.61
N LYS A 28 -11.71 8.54 -2.51
CA LYS A 28 -13.05 8.02 -2.15
C LYS A 28 -12.98 6.58 -1.62
N LEU A 29 -12.00 5.79 -2.05
CA LEU A 29 -11.79 4.38 -1.69
C LEU A 29 -11.07 4.18 -0.35
N LEU A 30 -10.61 5.27 0.29
CA LEU A 30 -9.89 5.20 1.55
C LEU A 30 -10.80 4.82 2.72
N ALA A 31 -10.22 4.10 3.67
CA ALA A 31 -10.82 3.80 4.96
C ALA A 31 -10.92 5.07 5.83
N PRO A 32 -11.85 5.13 6.80
CA PRO A 32 -12.01 6.30 7.67
C PRO A 32 -10.73 6.69 8.39
N ILE A 33 -9.92 5.72 8.83
CA ILE A 33 -8.64 5.98 9.51
C ILE A 33 -7.67 6.79 8.64
N LEU A 34 -7.59 6.50 7.34
CA LEU A 34 -6.67 7.19 6.46
C LEU A 34 -7.25 8.55 6.04
N LYS A 35 -8.56 8.62 5.78
CA LYS A 35 -9.25 9.89 5.50
C LYS A 35 -9.15 10.89 6.65
N ALA A 36 -9.14 10.43 7.90
CA ALA A 36 -8.96 11.30 9.06
C ALA A 36 -7.57 11.93 9.13
N LYS A 37 -6.57 11.33 8.47
CA LYS A 37 -5.16 11.76 8.49
C LYS A 37 -4.75 12.55 7.23
N THR A 38 -5.61 12.62 6.21
CA THR A 38 -5.24 13.22 4.92
C THR A 38 -6.42 13.86 4.20
N THR A 39 -6.19 15.02 3.60
CA THR A 39 -7.12 15.60 2.63
C THR A 39 -7.00 14.90 1.26
N GLN A 40 -8.00 15.09 0.38
CA GLN A 40 -7.93 14.59 -1.00
C GLN A 40 -6.70 15.11 -1.75
N GLN A 41 -6.35 16.38 -1.53
CA GLN A 41 -5.19 17.01 -2.15
C GLN A 41 -3.87 16.40 -1.66
N GLU A 42 -3.73 16.21 -0.34
CA GLU A 42 -2.53 15.60 0.24
C GLU A 42 -2.36 14.15 -0.19
N TRP A 43 -3.44 13.38 -0.22
CA TRP A 43 -3.42 12.02 -0.75
C TRP A 43 -2.99 11.96 -2.21
N SER A 44 -3.59 12.80 -3.05
CA SER A 44 -3.25 12.88 -4.47
C SER A 44 -1.77 13.22 -4.67
N LYS A 45 -1.27 14.22 -3.92
CA LYS A 45 0.13 14.63 -3.92
C LYS A 45 1.05 13.49 -3.45
N TYR A 46 0.69 12.78 -2.39
CA TYR A 46 1.44 11.65 -1.85
C TYR A 46 1.59 10.54 -2.90
N VAL A 47 0.48 10.06 -3.47
CA VAL A 47 0.51 8.97 -4.47
C VAL A 47 1.27 9.40 -5.73
N SER A 48 1.06 10.64 -6.19
CA SER A 48 1.81 11.18 -7.33
C SER A 48 3.31 11.23 -7.05
N THR A 49 3.73 11.72 -5.88
CA THR A 49 5.15 11.84 -5.52
C THR A 49 5.84 10.49 -5.53
N LEU A 50 5.16 9.44 -5.08
CA LEU A 50 5.68 8.08 -5.10
C LEU A 50 5.75 7.48 -6.50
N ARG A 51 4.70 7.65 -7.33
CA ARG A 51 4.55 6.93 -8.59
C ARG A 51 5.13 7.64 -9.81
N THR A 52 5.10 8.97 -9.86
CA THR A 52 5.63 9.76 -11.00
C THR A 52 7.07 9.36 -11.37
N PRO A 53 8.04 9.22 -10.43
CA PRO A 53 9.41 8.84 -10.80
C PRO A 53 9.54 7.39 -11.30
N LEU A 54 8.59 6.51 -10.96
CA LEU A 54 8.62 5.09 -11.38
C LEU A 54 8.26 4.93 -12.87
N GLY A 55 7.50 5.87 -13.43
CA GLY A 55 6.99 5.82 -14.80
C GLY A 55 5.75 4.92 -14.92
N THR A 56 5.37 4.58 -16.15
CA THR A 56 4.15 3.80 -16.44
C THR A 56 4.21 2.41 -15.77
N PRO A 57 3.16 1.97 -15.08
CA PRO A 57 3.10 0.64 -14.47
C PRO A 57 2.96 -0.46 -15.52
N GLY A 58 3.74 -1.53 -15.37
CA GLY A 58 3.59 -2.78 -16.13
C GLY A 58 2.68 -3.78 -15.43
N ALA A 59 2.89 -5.06 -15.71
CA ALA A 59 2.18 -6.13 -15.02
C ALA A 59 2.62 -6.24 -13.56
N SER A 60 1.66 -6.55 -12.68
CA SER A 60 1.90 -6.80 -11.26
C SER A 60 1.73 -8.28 -10.94
N LYS A 61 2.62 -8.84 -10.12
CA LYS A 61 2.56 -10.20 -9.61
C LYS A 61 2.27 -10.19 -8.11
N VAL A 62 1.30 -11.00 -7.67
CA VAL A 62 1.04 -11.19 -6.24
C VAL A 62 2.23 -11.89 -5.58
N GLN A 63 2.73 -11.31 -4.50
CA GLN A 63 3.82 -11.85 -3.68
C GLN A 63 3.29 -12.50 -2.40
N GLY A 64 2.21 -11.96 -1.82
CA GLY A 64 1.67 -12.50 -0.57
C GLY A 64 0.37 -11.84 -0.13
N PHE A 65 -0.26 -12.50 0.86
CA PHE A 65 -1.43 -12.00 1.58
C PHE A 65 -1.26 -12.19 3.08
N GLY A 66 -1.89 -11.32 3.86
CA GLY A 66 -1.98 -11.46 5.31
C GLY A 66 -3.30 -10.92 5.85
N PHE A 67 -3.76 -11.46 6.97
CA PHE A 67 -4.94 -10.98 7.68
C PHE A 67 -4.62 -10.81 9.15
N THR A 68 -5.06 -9.69 9.73
CA THR A 68 -4.87 -9.40 11.16
C THR A 68 -6.08 -8.67 11.72
N LYS A 69 -6.26 -8.75 13.04
CA LYS A 69 -7.26 -7.97 13.78
C LYS A 69 -6.67 -6.75 14.50
N THR A 70 -5.35 -6.63 14.50
CA THR A 70 -4.58 -5.65 15.26
C THR A 70 -3.44 -5.07 14.41
N MET A 71 -3.13 -3.80 14.64
CA MET A 71 -2.12 -2.99 13.94
C MET A 71 -1.59 -1.95 14.94
N ALA A 72 -0.29 -1.66 14.95
CA ALA A 72 0.34 -0.79 15.94
C ALA A 72 -0.23 0.64 15.97
N ASP A 73 -0.60 1.20 14.80
CA ASP A 73 -1.04 2.59 14.64
C ASP A 73 -2.49 2.70 14.14
N ALA A 74 -3.30 1.66 14.35
CA ALA A 74 -4.69 1.62 13.92
C ALA A 74 -5.59 0.93 14.94
N PRO A 75 -6.86 1.34 15.06
CA PRO A 75 -7.79 0.73 15.99
C PRO A 75 -8.02 -0.75 15.67
N PRO A 76 -8.44 -1.57 16.64
CA PRO A 76 -8.84 -2.95 16.39
C PRO A 76 -9.89 -3.04 15.26
N GLY A 77 -9.73 -4.01 14.38
CA GLY A 77 -10.59 -4.16 13.21
C GLY A 77 -10.07 -5.24 12.28
N GLN A 78 -10.86 -5.67 11.30
CA GLN A 78 -10.41 -6.69 10.36
C GLN A 78 -9.58 -6.05 9.24
N TYR A 79 -8.33 -6.47 9.12
CA TYR A 79 -7.38 -5.98 8.13
C TYR A 79 -6.98 -7.08 7.16
N GLY A 80 -6.83 -6.69 5.90
CA GLY A 80 -6.33 -7.51 4.81
C GLY A 80 -5.13 -6.82 4.18
N ILE A 81 -4.05 -7.56 4.00
CA ILE A 81 -2.78 -7.08 3.45
C ILE A 81 -2.54 -7.86 2.17
N ILE A 82 -2.14 -7.16 1.12
CA ILE A 82 -1.67 -7.76 -0.12
C ILE A 82 -0.40 -7.06 -0.57
N GLU A 83 0.58 -7.87 -0.97
CA GLU A 83 1.85 -7.43 -1.51
C GLU A 83 1.94 -7.82 -2.98
N LEU A 84 2.24 -6.85 -3.83
CA LEU A 84 2.45 -7.02 -5.26
C LEU A 84 3.88 -6.64 -5.60
N GLU A 85 4.42 -7.23 -6.65
CA GLU A 85 5.64 -6.79 -7.31
C GLU A 85 5.25 -6.27 -8.69
N THR A 86 5.59 -5.02 -8.99
CA THR A 86 5.24 -4.36 -10.23
C THR A 86 6.50 -3.85 -10.92
N ASP A 87 6.60 -4.15 -12.21
CA ASP A 87 7.64 -3.60 -13.07
C ASP A 87 7.16 -2.30 -13.70
N PHE A 88 7.61 -1.17 -13.18
CA PHE A 88 7.34 0.13 -13.79
C PHE A 88 8.32 0.40 -14.96
N ALA A 89 8.03 1.42 -15.77
CA ALA A 89 8.85 1.76 -16.93
C ALA A 89 10.29 2.12 -16.55
N ASN A 90 10.47 2.90 -15.48
CA ASN A 90 11.79 3.39 -15.06
C ASN A 90 12.45 2.50 -14.00
N ILE A 91 11.66 1.78 -13.19
CA ILE A 91 12.15 0.98 -12.05
C ILE A 91 11.43 -0.37 -12.02
N LYS A 92 12.21 -1.45 -12.04
CA LYS A 92 11.75 -2.84 -12.00
C LYS A 92 11.71 -3.38 -10.57
N GLY A 93 10.92 -4.43 -10.34
CA GLY A 93 10.85 -5.13 -9.06
C GLY A 93 10.41 -4.25 -7.88
N VAL A 94 9.51 -3.29 -8.12
CA VAL A 94 8.99 -2.43 -7.06
C VAL A 94 7.91 -3.19 -6.29
N GLN A 95 8.06 -3.28 -4.98
CA GLN A 95 7.07 -3.88 -4.10
C GLN A 95 6.01 -2.85 -3.72
N GLU A 96 4.76 -3.20 -3.99
CA GLU A 96 3.58 -2.43 -3.60
C GLU A 96 2.85 -3.16 -2.48
N LYS A 97 2.74 -2.53 -1.32
CA LYS A 97 1.98 -3.07 -0.19
C LYS A 97 0.69 -2.27 -0.05
N PHE A 98 -0.44 -2.97 -0.13
CA PHE A 98 -1.75 -2.41 0.15
C PHE A 98 -2.30 -3.01 1.43
N VAL A 99 -2.78 -2.15 2.32
CA VAL A 99 -3.49 -2.54 3.53
C VAL A 99 -4.92 -2.05 3.41
N PHE A 100 -5.87 -2.96 3.60
CA PHE A 100 -7.30 -2.70 3.60
C PHE A 100 -7.88 -2.93 4.98
N GLN A 101 -8.84 -2.09 5.37
CA GLN A 101 -9.69 -2.31 6.52
C GLN A 101 -11.08 -2.69 6.03
N TYR A 102 -11.69 -3.70 6.65
CA TYR A 102 -13.08 -4.07 6.37
C TYR A 102 -14.02 -3.14 7.14
N VAL A 103 -14.74 -2.28 6.40
CA VAL A 103 -15.65 -1.25 6.95
C VAL A 103 -16.91 -1.22 6.09
N ASP A 104 -18.09 -1.22 6.73
CA ASP A 104 -19.39 -1.18 6.04
C ASP A 104 -19.55 -2.27 4.97
N LYS A 105 -19.13 -3.50 5.29
CA LYS A 105 -19.15 -4.65 4.39
C LYS A 105 -18.28 -4.51 3.13
N LYS A 106 -17.30 -3.59 3.14
CA LYS A 106 -16.38 -3.34 2.02
C LYS A 106 -14.94 -3.23 2.51
N TRP A 107 -13.99 -3.67 1.69
CA TRP A 107 -12.57 -3.45 1.91
C TRP A 107 -12.18 -2.06 1.40
N LYS A 108 -11.78 -1.18 2.32
CA LYS A 108 -11.36 0.20 2.03
C LYS A 108 -9.87 0.37 2.30
N LEU A 109 -9.18 1.16 1.49
CA LEU A 109 -7.73 1.31 1.57
C LEU A 109 -7.34 2.06 2.85
N ALA A 110 -6.66 1.38 3.76
CA ALA A 110 -6.19 1.92 5.03
C ALA A 110 -4.70 2.30 5.01
N GLY A 111 -3.94 1.82 4.02
CA GLY A 111 -2.56 2.22 3.82
C GLY A 111 -1.98 1.72 2.50
N TYR A 112 -0.97 2.42 2.01
CA TYR A 112 -0.28 2.14 0.75
C TYR A 112 1.19 2.50 0.86
N TRP A 113 2.07 1.60 0.42
CA TRP A 113 3.51 1.79 0.46
C TRP A 113 4.20 1.25 -0.79
N LEU A 114 5.31 1.89 -1.16
CA LEU A 114 6.21 1.47 -2.22
C LEU A 114 7.61 1.27 -1.65
N SER A 115 8.20 0.11 -1.88
CA SER A 115 9.60 -0.17 -1.57
C SER A 115 10.29 -0.77 -2.79
N LYS A 116 11.58 -0.45 -2.98
CA LYS A 116 12.39 -1.17 -3.96
C LYS A 116 12.89 -2.44 -3.31
N LYS A 117 12.90 -3.56 -4.03
CA LYS A 117 13.77 -4.68 -3.63
C LYS A 117 15.22 -4.21 -3.71
N PHE A 118 15.80 -3.89 -2.55
CA PHE A 118 17.25 -3.71 -2.46
C PHE A 118 17.85 -5.07 -2.15
N THR A 119 18.27 -5.79 -3.19
CA THR A 119 19.01 -7.04 -3.00
C THR A 119 20.44 -6.68 -2.63
N ILE A 120 20.70 -6.43 -1.35
CA ILE A 120 22.07 -6.51 -0.82
C ILE A 120 22.40 -8.01 -0.82
N GLY A 121 23.51 -8.39 -1.44
CA GLY A 121 24.06 -9.72 -1.21
C GLY A 121 24.22 -9.97 0.30
N THR A 122 24.09 -11.22 0.72
CA THR A 122 24.22 -11.73 2.10
C THR A 122 23.05 -11.54 3.09
N SER A 123 22.14 -12.52 3.04
CA SER A 123 21.58 -13.30 4.16
C SER A 123 21.77 -12.74 5.59
N HIS A 124 20.73 -12.11 6.12
CA HIS A 124 20.37 -12.24 7.54
C HIS A 124 18.85 -12.12 7.67
N ALA A 125 18.15 -13.25 7.68
CA ALA A 125 16.75 -13.30 8.08
C ALA A 125 16.69 -13.56 9.60
N PRO A 126 16.12 -12.64 10.40
CA PRO A 126 15.49 -13.05 11.63
C PRO A 126 14.04 -13.47 11.34
N ASN A 127 13.73 -14.69 11.80
CA ASN A 127 12.41 -15.28 11.82
C ASN A 127 11.41 -14.41 12.60
N SER A 128 10.25 -14.20 11.99
CA SER A 128 8.92 -14.05 12.61
C SER A 128 8.64 -12.90 13.58
N ALA A 129 7.44 -12.35 13.38
CA ALA A 129 6.65 -11.48 14.26
C ALA A 129 7.06 -9.99 14.29
N PHE A 130 6.11 -9.16 13.85
CA PHE A 130 5.81 -7.83 14.38
C PHE A 130 6.81 -7.30 15.43
N GLU A 131 7.67 -6.35 15.04
CA GLU A 131 8.06 -5.13 15.79
C GLU A 131 9.15 -4.39 15.00
N ALA A 132 8.88 -3.14 14.64
CA ALA A 132 9.56 -1.93 15.17
C ALA A 132 11.00 -1.83 14.61
N ASP A 133 11.28 -1.00 13.62
CA ASP A 133 11.35 0.46 13.74
C ASP A 133 11.23 1.14 12.36
N GLY A 134 10.71 2.38 12.34
CA GLY A 134 11.04 3.32 11.26
C GLY A 134 9.89 3.77 10.36
N TYR A 135 8.71 4.04 10.91
CA TYR A 135 7.75 4.94 10.26
C TYR A 135 7.53 6.18 11.14
N ALA A 136 8.51 7.10 11.09
CA ALA A 136 8.34 8.57 11.12
C ALA A 136 9.57 9.27 11.73
N ALA A 137 10.32 10.01 10.92
CA ALA A 137 10.79 11.34 11.28
C ALA A 137 11.20 12.11 10.02
N ALA A 138 10.60 13.28 9.87
CA ALA A 138 10.93 14.28 8.87
C ALA A 138 12.36 14.82 9.06
N GLN A 139 12.99 15.28 7.97
CA GLN A 139 13.53 16.65 7.79
C GLN A 139 14.68 16.68 6.77
N LEU A 140 14.43 17.39 5.68
CA LEU A 140 15.43 18.19 4.97
C LEU A 140 15.78 19.43 5.82
N GLN A 141 17.00 19.94 5.59
CA GLN A 141 17.72 21.11 6.17
C GLN A 141 18.76 20.67 7.22
N ARG A 142 20.08 20.84 7.05
CA ARG A 142 20.92 21.64 6.13
C ARG A 142 22.12 20.83 5.66
#